data_AF-A0A955Y0W4-F1
#
_entry.id   AF-A0A955Y0W4-F1
#
_cell.length_a   1.000
_cell.length_b   1.000
_cell.length_c   1.000
_cell.angle_alpha   90.00
_cell.angle_beta   90.00
_cell.angle_gamma   90.00
#
_symmetry.space_group_name_H-M   'P 1'
#
loop_
_entity.id
_entity.type
_entity.pdbx_description
1 polymer ?
#
loop_
_entity_poly.entity_id
_entity_poly.type
_entity_poly.pdbx_seq_one_letter_code
_entity_poly.pdbx_strand_id
1 'polypeptide(L)'
;MPGKRPRLFAFSREIELSTVEGWATPAERPLLEEAIDAFLDVTRTRQLTNERLDPIVAACRHASANVRTVGLARLVVMAHYFEHARDAYRDLALAEDAGVRETACGSLPNAPDELWLPSLEIYLADEEPAVRQAAARVAATQVDPGLVTVLERALARETDPFTLKLLGRAHAVQSSP
;
A
#
# COMPACT_ATOMS: atom_id res chain seq x y z
N MET A 1 -2.13 2.75 18.48
CA MET A 1 -0.68 2.73 18.81
C MET A 1 0.04 3.10 17.53
N PRO A 2 0.99 4.05 17.53
CA PRO A 2 1.76 4.36 16.33
C PRO A 2 2.43 3.07 15.82
N GLY A 3 2.28 2.80 14.52
CA GLY A 3 2.81 1.61 13.87
C GLY A 3 4.31 1.50 14.11
N LYS A 4 4.76 0.37 14.66
CA LYS A 4 6.19 0.16 14.95
C LYS A 4 6.96 0.16 13.63
N ARG A 5 7.82 1.16 13.43
CA ARG A 5 8.67 1.27 12.22
C ARG A 5 9.41 -0.05 11.95
N PRO A 6 9.36 -0.62 10.73
CA PRO A 6 10.02 -1.87 10.39
C PRO A 6 11.54 -1.77 10.55
N ARG A 7 12.21 -2.76 11.14
CA ARG A 7 13.68 -2.69 11.27
C ARG A 7 14.36 -2.95 9.93
N LEU A 8 15.04 -1.94 9.35
CA LEU A 8 15.77 -2.06 8.08
C LEU A 8 16.89 -3.12 8.05
N PHE A 9 17.37 -3.61 9.21
CA PHE A 9 18.50 -4.55 9.30
C PHE A 9 18.11 -6.03 9.31
N ALA A 10 16.82 -6.35 9.14
CA ALA A 10 16.33 -7.73 9.20
C ALA A 10 16.24 -8.42 7.83
N PHE A 11 16.64 -7.74 6.74
CA PHE A 11 16.46 -8.23 5.38
C PHE A 11 17.73 -8.85 4.82
N SER A 12 17.63 -10.04 4.24
CA SER A 12 18.69 -10.68 3.47
C SER A 12 18.16 -11.08 2.10
N ARG A 13 19.04 -11.13 1.10
CA ARG A 13 18.66 -11.53 -0.26
C ARG A 13 18.02 -12.91 -0.31
N GLU A 14 18.59 -13.86 0.42
CA GLU A 14 18.08 -15.23 0.51
C GLU A 14 16.65 -15.27 1.07
N ILE A 15 16.39 -14.56 2.17
CA ILE A 15 15.05 -14.51 2.77
C ILE A 15 14.07 -13.85 1.81
N GLU A 16 14.43 -12.68 1.26
CA GLU A 16 13.55 -11.94 0.36
C GLU A 16 13.21 -12.75 -0.91
N LEU A 17 14.19 -13.46 -1.49
CA LEU A 17 13.94 -14.29 -2.67
C LEU A 17 13.13 -15.54 -2.36
N SER A 18 13.27 -16.12 -1.17
CA SER A 18 12.43 -17.26 -0.78
C SER A 18 10.94 -16.89 -0.71
N THR A 19 10.59 -15.61 -0.51
CA THR A 19 9.20 -15.14 -0.53
C THR A 19 8.56 -15.18 -1.92
N VAL A 20 9.38 -15.15 -2.98
CA VAL A 20 8.92 -15.21 -4.38
C VAL A 20 9.18 -16.58 -5.02
N GLU A 21 9.92 -17.43 -4.32
CA GLU A 21 10.22 -18.78 -4.77
C GLU A 21 8.96 -19.66 -4.78
N GLY A 22 8.84 -20.50 -5.80
CA GLY A 22 7.72 -21.43 -5.96
C GLY A 22 6.49 -20.87 -6.66
N TRP A 23 6.36 -19.55 -6.85
CA TRP A 23 5.24 -18.96 -7.60
C TRP A 23 5.63 -17.96 -8.69
N ALA A 24 6.81 -17.32 -8.60
CA ALA A 24 7.24 -16.37 -9.62
C ALA A 24 7.45 -17.06 -10.97
N THR A 25 6.80 -16.55 -12.02
CA THR A 25 7.00 -17.05 -13.38
C THR A 25 8.40 -16.67 -13.90
N PRO A 26 8.92 -17.37 -14.93
CA PRO A 26 10.20 -16.99 -15.55
C PRO A 26 10.23 -15.54 -16.08
N ALA A 27 9.09 -14.98 -16.46
CA ALA A 27 8.97 -13.61 -16.95
C ALA A 27 8.97 -12.57 -15.80
N GLU A 28 8.37 -12.90 -14.65
CA GLU A 28 8.31 -11.98 -13.50
C GLU A 28 9.60 -12.00 -12.67
N ARG A 29 10.32 -13.13 -12.67
CA ARG A 29 11.49 -13.34 -11.81
C ARG A 29 12.56 -12.26 -11.94
N PRO A 30 13.01 -11.84 -13.15
CA PRO A 30 14.01 -10.78 -13.25
C PRO A 30 13.55 -9.46 -12.63
N LEU A 31 12.28 -9.09 -12.81
CA LEU A 31 11.70 -7.86 -12.26
C LEU A 31 11.62 -7.91 -10.72
N LEU A 32 11.24 -9.07 -10.17
CA LEU A 32 11.17 -9.29 -8.73
C LEU A 32 12.56 -9.27 -8.10
N GLU A 33 13.54 -9.92 -8.73
CA GLU A 33 14.94 -9.90 -8.30
C GLU A 33 15.52 -8.48 -8.33
N GLU A 34 15.25 -7.71 -9.38
CA GLU A 34 15.70 -6.33 -9.51
C GLU A 34 15.11 -5.43 -8.42
N ALA A 35 13.80 -5.53 -8.16
CA ALA A 35 13.15 -4.77 -7.09
C ALA A 35 13.67 -5.15 -5.69
N ILE A 36 13.94 -6.44 -5.45
CA ILE A 36 14.53 -6.93 -4.20
C ILE A 36 15.96 -6.43 -4.05
N ASP A 37 16.78 -6.52 -5.09
CA ASP A 37 18.17 -6.10 -5.04
C ASP A 37 18.30 -4.58 -4.85
N ALA A 38 17.45 -3.80 -5.52
CA ALA A 38 17.36 -2.36 -5.31
C ALA A 38 16.96 -2.00 -3.87
N PHE A 39 15.95 -2.69 -3.32
CA PHE A 39 15.54 -2.52 -1.91
C PHE A 39 16.69 -2.83 -0.95
N LEU A 40 17.40 -3.94 -1.15
CA LEU A 40 18.53 -4.35 -0.31
C LEU A 40 19.73 -3.42 -0.44
N ASP A 41 19.95 -2.80 -1.60
CA ASP A 41 20.98 -1.77 -1.74
C ASP A 41 20.61 -0.53 -0.93
N VAL A 42 19.34 -0.11 -0.91
CA VAL A 42 18.89 1.01 -0.08
C VAL A 42 18.99 0.68 1.41
N THR A 43 18.60 -0.53 1.85
CA THR A 43 18.70 -0.89 3.27
C THR A 43 20.15 -0.91 3.76
N ARG A 44 21.08 -1.34 2.90
CA ARG A 44 22.53 -1.37 3.18
C ARG A 44 23.17 0.03 3.15
N THR A 45 22.88 0.83 2.14
CA THR A 45 23.51 2.15 1.94
C THR A 45 22.81 3.28 2.71
N ARG A 46 21.54 3.08 3.07
CA ARG A 46 20.62 4.08 3.64
C ARG A 46 20.42 5.30 2.73
N GLN A 47 20.59 5.12 1.43
CA GLN A 47 20.44 6.18 0.43
C GLN A 47 19.39 5.78 -0.60
N LEU A 48 18.33 6.57 -0.71
CA LEU A 48 17.33 6.42 -1.76
C LEU A 48 17.62 7.39 -2.90
N THR A 49 17.99 6.85 -4.06
CA THR A 49 18.11 7.56 -5.34
C THR A 49 16.99 7.11 -6.27
N ASN A 50 16.70 7.88 -7.33
CA ASN A 50 15.70 7.48 -8.32
C ASN A 50 16.06 6.12 -8.95
N GLU A 51 17.33 5.92 -9.33
CA GLU A 51 17.82 4.65 -9.86
C GLU A 51 17.51 3.43 -8.96
N ARG A 52 17.51 3.62 -7.64
CA ARG A 52 17.17 2.56 -6.68
C ARG A 52 15.67 2.45 -6.39
N LEU A 53 14.92 3.51 -6.64
CA LEU A 53 13.47 3.54 -6.44
C LEU A 53 12.73 2.99 -7.66
N ASP A 54 13.25 3.24 -8.86
CA ASP A 54 12.61 2.93 -10.13
C ASP A 54 12.24 1.43 -10.27
N PRO A 55 13.11 0.45 -9.94
CA PRO A 55 12.74 -0.96 -10.03
C PRO A 55 11.60 -1.34 -9.07
N ILE A 56 11.57 -0.71 -7.89
CA ILE A 56 10.55 -0.96 -6.86
C ILE A 56 9.21 -0.37 -7.33
N VAL A 57 9.22 0.85 -7.87
CA VAL A 57 8.02 1.50 -8.42
C VAL A 57 7.52 0.78 -9.67
N ALA A 58 8.43 0.29 -10.52
CA ALA A 58 8.08 -0.54 -11.67
C ALA A 58 7.34 -1.81 -11.24
N ALA A 59 7.84 -2.50 -10.19
CA ALA A 59 7.15 -3.64 -9.60
C ALA A 59 5.75 -3.26 -9.06
N CYS A 60 5.63 -2.11 -8.37
CA CYS A 60 4.34 -1.60 -7.86
C CYS A 60 3.29 -1.36 -8.97
N ARG A 61 3.73 -1.05 -10.18
CA ARG A 61 2.87 -0.75 -11.34
C ARG A 61 2.71 -1.93 -12.30
N HIS A 62 3.22 -3.10 -11.95
CA HIS A 62 3.19 -4.26 -12.83
C HIS A 62 1.78 -4.84 -13.02
N ALA A 63 1.51 -5.45 -14.18
CA ALA A 63 0.19 -6.02 -14.48
C ALA A 63 -0.20 -7.18 -13.54
N SER A 64 0.78 -7.96 -13.07
CA SER A 64 0.58 -9.04 -12.10
C SER A 64 0.42 -8.49 -10.68
N ALA A 65 -0.71 -8.81 -10.03
CA ALA A 65 -0.99 -8.44 -8.65
C ALA A 65 0.06 -8.98 -7.66
N ASN A 66 0.64 -10.15 -7.93
CA ASN A 66 1.69 -10.71 -7.09
C ASN A 66 2.95 -9.85 -7.13
N VAL A 67 3.36 -9.40 -8.32
CA VAL A 67 4.51 -8.51 -8.48
C VAL A 67 4.26 -7.16 -7.81
N ARG A 68 3.05 -6.59 -7.96
CA ARG A 68 2.67 -5.36 -7.26
C ARG A 68 2.76 -5.49 -5.76
N THR A 69 2.26 -6.61 -5.21
CA THR A 69 2.30 -6.88 -3.77
C THR A 69 3.73 -6.91 -3.24
N VAL A 70 4.65 -7.55 -3.97
CA VAL A 70 6.08 -7.58 -3.61
C VAL A 70 6.67 -6.16 -3.63
N GLY A 71 6.45 -5.41 -4.71
CA GLY A 71 6.94 -4.03 -4.84
C GLY A 71 6.41 -3.12 -3.73
N LEU A 72 5.09 -3.16 -3.47
CA LEU A 72 4.44 -2.35 -2.44
C LEU A 72 4.92 -2.68 -1.04
N ALA A 73 5.13 -3.96 -0.72
CA ALA A 73 5.68 -4.35 0.59
C ALA A 73 7.03 -3.67 0.86
N ARG A 74 7.87 -3.53 -0.17
CA ARG A 74 9.18 -2.87 -0.06
C ARG A 74 9.06 -1.36 -0.07
N LEU A 75 8.26 -0.79 -0.96
CA LEU A 75 8.00 0.64 -1.02
C LEU A 75 7.46 1.17 0.31
N VAL A 76 6.51 0.45 0.91
CA VAL A 76 5.93 0.78 2.22
C VAL A 76 6.99 0.78 3.31
N VAL A 77 7.88 -0.22 3.35
CA VAL A 77 9.02 -0.20 4.30
C VAL A 77 9.87 1.04 4.10
N MET A 78 10.18 1.41 2.86
CA MET A 78 10.98 2.60 2.55
C MET A 78 10.27 3.91 2.91
N ALA A 79 8.95 3.97 2.76
CA ALA A 79 8.15 5.14 3.09
C ALA A 79 8.28 5.55 4.58
N HIS A 80 8.58 4.60 5.48
CA HIS A 80 8.88 4.91 6.90
C HIS A 80 10.16 5.73 7.11
N TYR A 81 11.01 5.82 6.08
CA TYR A 81 12.36 6.39 6.18
C TYR A 81 12.62 7.52 5.18
N PHE A 82 12.04 7.44 4.00
CA PHE A 82 12.38 8.32 2.89
C PHE A 82 11.14 9.06 2.37
N GLU A 83 11.25 10.38 2.24
CA GLU A 83 10.18 11.22 1.68
C GLU A 83 9.87 10.87 0.23
N HIS A 84 10.89 10.67 -0.61
CA HIS A 84 10.68 10.23 -1.99
C HIS A 84 9.88 8.91 -2.12
N ALA A 85 10.03 7.99 -1.16
CA ALA A 85 9.22 6.77 -1.15
C ALA A 85 7.75 7.04 -0.75
N ARG A 86 7.52 8.01 0.15
CA ARG A 86 6.16 8.49 0.47
C ARG A 86 5.51 9.17 -0.73
N ASP A 87 6.26 9.97 -1.48
CA ASP A 87 5.77 10.61 -2.70
C ASP A 87 5.43 9.58 -3.77
N ALA A 88 6.34 8.63 -4.02
CA ALA A 88 6.05 7.52 -4.93
C ALA A 88 4.82 6.71 -4.52
N TYR A 89 4.60 6.48 -3.22
CA TYR A 89 3.39 5.82 -2.73
C TYR A 89 2.13 6.66 -2.99
N ARG A 90 2.18 7.98 -2.77
CA ARG A 90 1.05 8.89 -3.06
C ARG A 90 0.70 8.87 -4.55
N ASP A 91 1.70 8.80 -5.42
CA ASP A 91 1.48 8.70 -6.87
C ASP A 91 0.74 7.40 -7.25
N LEU A 92 0.91 6.31 -6.50
CA LEU A 92 0.17 5.06 -6.75
C LEU A 92 -1.33 5.21 -6.46
N ALA A 93 -1.72 6.10 -5.54
CA ALA A 93 -3.14 6.39 -5.28
C ALA A 93 -3.83 7.09 -6.46
N LEU A 94 -3.05 7.66 -7.38
CA LEU A 94 -3.52 8.36 -8.58
C LEU A 94 -3.19 7.60 -9.87
N ALA A 95 -2.75 6.34 -9.77
CA ALA A 95 -2.42 5.53 -10.93
C ALA A 95 -3.65 5.29 -11.82
N GLU A 96 -3.47 5.28 -13.14
CA GLU A 96 -4.56 5.00 -14.10
C GLU A 96 -5.15 3.59 -13.91
N ASP A 97 -4.28 2.61 -13.65
CA ASP A 97 -4.68 1.22 -13.41
C ASP A 97 -5.30 1.06 -12.01
N ALA A 98 -6.59 0.69 -11.98
CA ALA A 98 -7.31 0.50 -10.73
C ALA A 98 -6.78 -0.67 -9.88
N GLY A 99 -6.19 -1.69 -10.50
CA GLY A 99 -5.52 -2.78 -9.79
C GLY A 99 -4.26 -2.32 -9.07
N VAL A 100 -3.55 -1.31 -9.58
CA VAL A 100 -2.46 -0.63 -8.85
C VAL A 100 -3.01 0.11 -7.63
N ARG A 101 -4.06 0.91 -7.80
CA ARG A 101 -4.71 1.66 -6.71
C ARG A 101 -5.26 0.73 -5.62
N GLU A 102 -5.93 -0.36 -6.02
CA GLU A 102 -6.47 -1.38 -5.12
C GLU A 102 -5.36 -2.05 -4.30
N THR A 103 -4.27 -2.47 -4.96
CA THR A 103 -3.15 -3.13 -4.27
C THR A 103 -2.45 -2.14 -3.32
N ALA A 104 -2.27 -0.89 -3.76
CA ALA A 104 -1.70 0.17 -2.94
C ALA A 104 -2.56 0.40 -1.68
N CYS A 105 -3.88 0.55 -1.85
CA CYS A 105 -4.83 0.65 -0.74
C CYS A 105 -4.69 -0.54 0.23
N GLY A 106 -4.61 -1.77 -0.27
CA GLY A 106 -4.43 -2.96 0.57
C GLY A 106 -3.16 -2.95 1.43
N SER A 107 -2.12 -2.23 0.99
CA SER A 107 -0.86 -2.11 1.75
C SER A 107 -0.87 -0.99 2.80
N LEU A 108 -1.89 -0.11 2.78
CA LEU A 108 -1.98 1.08 3.61
C LEU A 108 -1.89 0.80 5.14
N PRO A 109 -2.40 -0.32 5.70
CA PRO A 109 -2.22 -0.65 7.12
C PRO A 109 -0.75 -0.79 7.56
N ASN A 110 0.16 -0.99 6.61
CA ASN A 110 1.60 -1.08 6.88
C ASN A 110 2.34 0.24 6.60
N ALA A 111 1.67 1.22 5.99
CA ALA A 111 2.23 2.51 5.64
C ALA A 111 2.50 3.38 6.88
N PRO A 112 3.38 4.40 6.77
CA PRO A 112 3.52 5.42 7.80
C PRO A 112 2.19 6.15 8.07
N ASP A 113 1.97 6.56 9.32
CA ASP A 113 0.75 7.25 9.75
C ASP A 113 0.46 8.51 8.90
N GLU A 114 1.49 9.20 8.39
CA GLU A 114 1.31 10.40 7.56
C GLU A 114 0.71 10.12 6.17
N LEU A 115 0.69 8.86 5.73
CA LEU A 115 0.02 8.43 4.50
C LEU A 115 -1.40 7.93 4.75
N TRP A 116 -1.70 7.44 5.96
CA TRP A 116 -2.93 6.74 6.28
C TRP A 116 -4.20 7.51 5.89
N LEU A 117 -4.49 8.63 6.56
CA LEU A 117 -5.74 9.34 6.36
C LEU A 117 -5.84 10.00 4.97
N PRO A 118 -4.81 10.70 4.45
CA PRO A 118 -4.89 11.32 3.12
C PRO A 118 -5.09 10.30 2.00
N SER A 119 -4.39 9.16 2.03
CA SER A 119 -4.55 8.13 1.00
C SER A 119 -5.88 7.40 1.14
N LEU A 120 -6.34 7.11 2.35
CA LEU A 120 -7.62 6.42 2.56
C LEU A 120 -8.80 7.27 2.05
N GLU A 121 -8.75 8.59 2.22
CA GLU A 121 -9.77 9.50 1.68
C GLU A 121 -9.83 9.44 0.14
N ILE A 122 -8.69 9.34 -0.53
CA ILE A 122 -8.62 9.18 -2.00
C ILE A 122 -9.27 7.85 -2.40
N TYR A 123 -8.88 6.73 -1.78
CA TYR A 123 -9.39 5.41 -2.14
C TYR A 123 -10.89 5.23 -1.85
N LEU A 124 -11.41 5.85 -0.78
CA LEU A 124 -12.85 5.83 -0.47
C LEU A 124 -13.69 6.65 -1.47
N ALA A 125 -13.07 7.59 -2.17
CA ALA A 125 -13.69 8.41 -3.21
C ALA A 125 -13.39 7.91 -4.63
N ASP A 126 -12.73 6.77 -4.77
CA ASP A 126 -12.30 6.23 -6.07
C ASP A 126 -13.49 5.94 -6.99
N GLU A 127 -13.31 6.11 -8.30
CA GLU A 127 -14.35 5.81 -9.28
C GLU A 127 -14.62 4.31 -9.40
N GLU A 128 -13.60 3.47 -9.18
CA GLU A 128 -13.69 2.02 -9.32
C GLU A 128 -14.27 1.39 -8.04
N PRO A 129 -15.42 0.68 -8.11
CA PRO A 129 -16.01 0.01 -6.96
C PRO A 129 -15.06 -0.94 -6.22
N ALA A 130 -14.18 -1.65 -6.93
CA ALA A 130 -13.21 -2.55 -6.31
C ALA A 130 -12.25 -1.81 -5.36
N VAL A 131 -11.78 -0.62 -5.75
CA VAL A 131 -10.89 0.20 -4.92
C VAL A 131 -11.62 0.72 -3.69
N ARG A 132 -12.87 1.21 -3.85
CA ARG A 132 -13.68 1.65 -2.70
C ARG A 132 -13.98 0.52 -1.73
N GLN A 133 -14.22 -0.70 -2.21
CA GLN A 133 -14.38 -1.88 -1.37
C GLN A 133 -13.12 -2.22 -0.59
N ALA A 134 -11.95 -2.18 -1.24
CA ALA A 134 -10.66 -2.38 -0.56
C ALA A 134 -10.45 -1.32 0.52
N ALA A 135 -10.74 -0.05 0.22
CA ALA A 135 -10.66 1.07 1.16
C ALA A 135 -11.60 0.89 2.36
N ALA A 136 -12.85 0.48 2.14
CA ALA A 136 -13.80 0.22 3.21
C ALA A 136 -13.36 -0.94 4.12
N ARG A 137 -12.69 -1.96 3.58
CA ARG A 137 -12.08 -3.03 4.39
C ARG A 137 -10.91 -2.52 5.22
N VAL A 138 -10.02 -1.74 4.62
CA VAL A 138 -8.86 -1.12 5.28
C VAL A 138 -9.31 -0.17 6.39
N ALA A 139 -10.34 0.64 6.16
CA ALA A 139 -10.93 1.53 7.16
C ALA A 139 -11.43 0.80 8.42
N ALA A 140 -11.74 -0.50 8.32
CA ALA A 140 -12.18 -1.32 9.44
C ALA A 140 -11.03 -1.97 10.24
N THR A 141 -9.78 -1.90 9.77
CA THR A 141 -8.64 -2.57 10.43
C THR A 141 -7.97 -1.73 11.50
N GLN A 142 -8.20 -0.42 11.53
CA GLN A 142 -7.54 0.50 12.46
C GLN A 142 -8.54 1.53 13.00
N VAL A 143 -8.48 1.79 14.31
CA VAL A 143 -9.26 2.86 14.95
C VAL A 143 -8.49 4.17 14.86
N ASP A 144 -9.09 5.17 14.21
CA ASP A 144 -8.61 6.53 14.05
C ASP A 144 -9.80 7.50 14.14
N PRO A 145 -9.91 8.30 15.21
CA PRO A 145 -10.99 9.28 15.36
C PRO A 145 -11.09 10.29 14.21
N GLY A 146 -9.99 10.58 13.51
CA GLY A 146 -9.98 11.45 12.33
C GLY A 146 -10.74 10.86 11.13
N LEU A 147 -11.06 9.56 11.16
CA LEU A 147 -11.70 8.85 10.07
C LEU A 147 -13.23 9.00 10.05
N VAL A 148 -13.87 9.44 11.14
CA VAL A 148 -15.33 9.57 11.23
C VAL A 148 -15.88 10.46 10.11
N THR A 149 -15.37 11.68 9.98
CA THR A 149 -15.81 12.64 8.93
C THR A 149 -15.52 12.14 7.51
N VAL A 150 -14.48 11.33 7.32
CA VAL A 150 -14.16 10.73 6.02
C VAL A 150 -15.18 9.64 5.69
N LEU A 151 -15.53 8.79 6.66
CA LEU A 151 -16.50 7.71 6.49
C LEU A 151 -17.92 8.22 6.29
N GLU A 152 -18.32 9.29 6.98
CA GLU A 152 -19.62 9.94 6.76
C GLU A 152 -19.75 10.44 5.31
N ARG A 153 -18.69 11.08 4.78
CA ARG A 153 -18.66 11.53 3.38
C ARG A 153 -18.70 10.35 2.40
N ALA A 154 -18.00 9.25 2.68
CA ALA A 154 -18.03 8.05 1.86
C ALA A 154 -19.43 7.40 1.87
N LEU A 155 -20.05 7.24 3.05
CA LEU A 155 -21.39 6.70 3.23
C LEU A 155 -22.45 7.50 2.47
N ALA A 156 -22.34 8.83 2.45
CA ALA A 156 -23.29 9.70 1.76
C ALA A 156 -23.24 9.57 0.22
N ARG A 157 -22.13 9.06 -0.34
CA ARG A 157 -21.90 8.94 -1.78
C ARG A 157 -22.08 7.52 -2.30
N GLU A 158 -21.82 6.52 -1.46
CA GLU A 158 -21.80 5.13 -1.89
C GLU A 158 -23.20 4.61 -2.22
N THR A 159 -23.28 3.85 -3.30
CA THR A 159 -24.52 3.22 -3.78
C THR A 159 -24.43 1.70 -3.79
N ASP A 160 -23.22 1.13 -3.82
CA ASP A 160 -23.03 -0.32 -3.77
C ASP A 160 -23.41 -0.87 -2.38
N PRO A 161 -24.41 -1.79 -2.29
CA PRO A 161 -24.88 -2.31 -1.01
C PRO A 161 -23.80 -3.03 -0.20
N PHE A 162 -22.86 -3.68 -0.86
CA PHE A 162 -21.78 -4.39 -0.18
C PHE A 162 -20.79 -3.40 0.45
N THR A 163 -20.39 -2.38 -0.29
CA THR A 163 -19.51 -1.31 0.20
C THR A 163 -20.17 -0.50 1.31
N LEU A 164 -21.46 -0.15 1.17
CA LEU A 164 -22.23 0.49 2.25
C LEU A 164 -22.19 -0.29 3.56
N LYS A 165 -22.32 -1.61 3.48
CA LYS A 165 -22.23 -2.49 4.66
C LYS A 165 -20.84 -2.47 5.30
N LEU A 166 -19.78 -2.43 4.50
CA LEU A 166 -18.40 -2.32 5.00
C LEU A 166 -18.16 -0.95 5.65
N LEU A 167 -18.57 0.13 4.99
CA LEU A 167 -18.45 1.50 5.50
C LEU A 167 -19.23 1.69 6.80
N GLY A 168 -20.45 1.17 6.90
CA GLY A 168 -21.25 1.25 8.12
C GLY A 168 -20.60 0.51 9.29
N ARG A 169 -19.94 -0.63 9.02
CA ARG A 169 -19.15 -1.36 10.03
C ARG A 169 -17.92 -0.56 10.46
N ALA A 170 -17.16 -0.03 9.50
CA ALA A 170 -15.99 0.80 9.80
C ALA A 170 -16.41 2.01 10.64
N HIS A 171 -17.47 2.72 10.24
CA HIS A 171 -17.99 3.87 10.97
C HIS A 171 -18.41 3.52 12.40
N ALA A 172 -19.15 2.43 12.60
CA ALA A 172 -19.54 1.98 13.94
C ALA A 172 -18.33 1.69 14.85
N VAL A 173 -17.25 1.13 14.29
CA VAL A 173 -15.99 0.91 15.02
C VAL A 173 -15.35 2.24 15.40
N GLN A 174 -15.35 3.23 14.52
CA GLN A 174 -14.75 4.55 14.79
C GLN A 174 -15.56 5.40 15.78
N SER A 175 -16.89 5.26 15.78
CA SER A 175 -17.79 6.06 16.63
C SER A 175 -18.06 5.44 18.01
N SER A 176 -17.44 4.30 18.33
CA SER A 176 -17.58 3.67 19.64
C SER A 176 -16.71 4.41 20.68
N PRO A 177 -17.26 4.79 21.86
CA PRO A 177 -16.56 5.56 22.89
C PRO A 177 -15.42 4.79 23.58
#